data_AF-A0A953RT57-F1
#
_entry.id   AF-A0A953RT57-F1
#
_cell.length_a   1.000
_cell.length_b   1.000
_cell.length_c   1.000
_cell.angle_alpha   90.00
_cell.angle_beta   90.00
_cell.angle_gamma   90.00
#
_symmetry.space_group_name_H-M   'P 1'
#
loop_
_entity.id
_entity.type
_entity.pdbx_description
1 polymer ?
#
loop_
_entity_poly.entity_id
_entity_poly.type
_entity_poly.pdbx_seq_one_letter_code
_entity_poly.pdbx_strand_id
1 'polypeptide(L)'
;MRRALVVALALAGALSQTAAAQDAKTVISNASKAMGVDGLNSIHYYGVAQNGNLGQNNNSNQPWPMAGANDYVRAIDFTQPASRATWMNYAVPVTGGVATLTPGQQVITPQNMAWAQQLEIWITPWGFLKGAAANNATVQVQRTP
;
A
#
# COMPACT_ATOMS: atom_id res chain seq x y z
N MET A 1 6.32 53.90 15.93
CA MET A 1 6.49 53.24 14.60
C MET A 1 7.58 52.17 14.60
N ARG A 2 8.83 52.45 15.01
CA ARG A 2 9.92 51.44 15.07
C ARG A 2 9.61 50.18 15.89
N ARG A 3 8.96 50.31 17.05
CA ARG A 3 8.60 49.15 17.91
C ARG A 3 7.55 48.24 17.27
N ALA A 4 6.59 48.80 16.54
CA ALA A 4 5.55 48.04 15.85
C ALA A 4 6.12 47.24 14.66
N LEU A 5 7.09 47.81 13.94
CA LEU A 5 7.81 47.13 12.85
C LEU A 5 8.65 45.96 13.36
N VAL A 6 9.32 46.11 14.49
CA VAL A 6 10.13 45.02 15.11
C VAL A 6 9.23 43.86 15.56
N VAL A 7 8.06 44.15 16.13
CA VAL A 7 7.08 43.12 16.52
C VAL A 7 6.49 42.41 15.29
N ALA A 8 6.18 43.15 14.23
CA ALA A 8 5.68 42.57 12.98
C ALA A 8 6.71 41.67 12.28
N LEU A 9 7.99 42.06 12.27
CA LEU A 9 9.10 41.24 11.74
C LEU A 9 9.37 40.01 12.61
N ALA A 10 9.23 40.10 13.93
CA ALA A 10 9.34 38.95 14.83
C ALA A 10 8.17 37.96 14.65
N LEU A 11 6.95 38.45 14.46
CA LEU A 11 5.77 37.62 14.15
C LEU A 11 5.90 36.94 12.77
N ALA A 12 6.37 37.67 11.76
CA ALA A 12 6.61 37.11 10.43
C ALA A 12 7.73 36.05 10.44
N GLY A 13 8.79 36.27 11.24
CA GLY A 13 9.85 35.29 11.47
C GLY A 13 9.34 34.03 12.18
N ALA A 14 8.42 34.17 13.14
CA ALA A 14 7.81 33.03 13.85
C ALA A 14 6.86 32.21 12.96
N LEU A 15 6.11 32.85 12.06
CA LEU A 15 5.20 32.18 11.12
C LEU A 15 5.96 31.41 10.02
N SER A 16 7.16 31.87 9.66
CA SER A 16 8.05 31.23 8.68
C SER A 16 8.67 29.92 9.18
N GLN A 17 8.60 29.63 10.49
CA GLN A 17 9.21 28.44 11.11
C GLN A 17 8.33 27.20 11.09
N THR A 18 7.07 27.30 10.62
CA THR A 18 6.17 26.13 10.51
C THR A 18 6.55 25.16 9.38
N ALA A 19 7.56 25.51 8.56
CA ALA A 19 8.13 24.63 7.55
C ALA A 19 9.26 23.71 8.09
N ALA A 20 9.62 23.79 9.37
CA ALA A 20 10.64 22.93 9.98
C ALA A 20 10.00 21.87 10.88
N ALA A 21 10.11 20.60 10.45
CA ALA A 21 9.64 19.38 11.11
C ALA A 21 8.11 19.25 11.23
N GLN A 22 7.46 18.69 10.20
CA GLN A 22 6.18 18.03 10.47
C GLN A 22 6.43 16.93 11.52
N ASP A 23 5.57 16.86 12.54
CA ASP A 23 5.55 15.72 13.44
C ASP A 23 5.01 14.51 12.66
N ALA A 24 5.79 13.43 12.56
CA ALA A 24 5.42 12.24 11.81
C ALA A 24 4.05 11.69 12.26
N LYS A 25 3.74 11.79 13.56
CA LYS A 25 2.43 11.40 14.11
C LYS A 25 1.31 12.28 13.55
N THR A 26 1.53 13.58 13.44
CA THR A 26 0.58 14.52 12.84
C THR A 26 0.36 14.22 11.35
N VAL A 27 1.41 13.90 10.59
CA VAL A 27 1.29 13.53 9.17
C VAL A 27 0.47 12.26 9.00
N ILE A 28 0.82 11.22 9.74
CA ILE A 28 0.12 9.92 9.70
C ILE A 28 -1.33 10.10 10.13
N SER A 29 -1.60 10.87 11.19
CA SER A 29 -2.96 11.16 11.66
C SER A 29 -3.81 11.85 10.59
N ASN A 30 -3.27 12.89 9.95
CA ASN A 30 -3.98 13.60 8.89
C ASN A 30 -4.26 12.70 7.68
N ALA A 31 -3.28 11.88 7.27
CA ALA A 31 -3.45 10.93 6.18
C ALA A 31 -4.47 9.83 6.53
N SER A 32 -4.40 9.28 7.74
CA SER A 32 -5.36 8.30 8.26
C SER A 32 -6.78 8.84 8.25
N LYS A 33 -6.99 10.08 8.70
CA LYS A 33 -8.28 10.74 8.67
C LYS A 33 -8.79 10.95 7.24
N ALA A 34 -7.93 11.43 6.34
CA ALA A 34 -8.29 11.66 4.93
C ALA A 34 -8.65 10.36 4.20
N MET A 35 -7.96 9.26 4.54
CA MET A 35 -8.16 7.94 3.93
C MET A 35 -9.24 7.08 4.63
N GLY A 36 -9.86 7.59 5.71
CA GLY A 36 -10.87 6.85 6.47
C GLY A 36 -10.32 5.61 7.18
N VAL A 37 -9.07 5.65 7.65
CA VAL A 37 -8.41 4.51 8.33
C VAL A 37 -8.89 4.34 9.77
N ASP A 38 -9.36 5.43 10.39
CA ASP A 38 -9.83 5.45 11.77
C ASP A 38 -11.06 4.54 11.93
N GLY A 39 -10.93 3.49 12.75
CA GLY A 39 -11.98 2.48 12.94
C GLY A 39 -12.14 1.47 11.79
N LEU A 40 -11.34 1.56 10.72
CA LEU A 40 -11.38 0.59 9.62
C LEU A 40 -10.72 -0.72 10.03
N ASN A 41 -11.51 -1.79 10.14
CA ASN A 41 -11.00 -3.10 10.55
C ASN A 41 -10.71 -4.03 9.37
N SER A 42 -11.37 -3.84 8.23
CA SER A 42 -11.18 -4.69 7.07
C SER A 42 -11.55 -3.98 5.79
N ILE A 43 -11.03 -4.49 4.67
CA ILE A 43 -11.48 -4.12 3.33
C ILE A 43 -11.82 -5.39 2.53
N HIS A 44 -12.72 -5.22 1.57
CA HIS A 44 -13.04 -6.21 0.56
C HIS A 44 -13.14 -5.50 -0.79
N TYR A 45 -12.43 -6.01 -1.80
CA TYR A 45 -12.50 -5.47 -3.15
C TYR A 45 -12.54 -6.57 -4.20
N TYR A 46 -13.18 -6.26 -5.32
CA TYR A 46 -13.36 -7.13 -6.47
C TYR A 46 -12.90 -6.43 -7.75
N GLY A 47 -12.33 -7.17 -8.68
CA GLY A 47 -11.99 -6.66 -10.00
C GLY A 47 -11.22 -7.67 -10.84
N VAL A 48 -10.35 -7.13 -11.70
CA VAL A 48 -9.43 -7.92 -12.52
C VAL A 48 -8.02 -7.53 -12.11
N ALA A 49 -7.15 -8.52 -11.99
CA ALA A 49 -5.74 -8.34 -11.64
C ALA A 49 -4.83 -8.95 -12.71
N GLN A 50 -3.54 -8.67 -12.61
CA GLN A 50 -2.49 -9.26 -13.44
C GLN A 50 -1.45 -9.87 -12.51
N ASN A 51 -1.01 -11.09 -12.79
CA ASN A 51 -0.01 -11.81 -12.03
C ASN A 51 1.24 -12.02 -12.89
N GLY A 52 2.38 -11.50 -12.43
CA GLY A 52 3.69 -11.71 -13.05
C GLY A 52 4.58 -12.61 -12.21
N ASN A 53 4.18 -13.87 -11.98
CA ASN A 53 4.99 -14.82 -11.21
C ASN A 53 6.45 -14.87 -11.71
N LEU A 54 7.39 -14.94 -10.77
CA LEU A 54 8.81 -15.09 -11.08
C LEU A 54 9.08 -16.49 -11.66
N GLY A 55 9.88 -16.57 -12.72
CA GLY A 55 10.10 -17.80 -13.47
C GLY A 55 11.05 -17.63 -14.64
N GLN A 56 10.93 -18.48 -15.66
CA GLN A 56 11.66 -18.31 -16.91
C GLN A 56 10.84 -17.44 -17.87
N ASN A 57 11.47 -16.41 -18.42
CA ASN A 57 10.90 -15.69 -19.55
C ASN A 57 11.20 -16.48 -20.82
N ASN A 58 10.18 -16.81 -21.60
CA ASN A 58 10.33 -17.48 -22.89
C ASN A 58 11.17 -16.67 -23.89
N ASN A 59 11.30 -15.35 -23.72
CA ASN A 59 12.15 -14.49 -24.55
C ASN A 59 12.66 -13.28 -23.75
N SER A 60 13.97 -13.15 -23.57
CA SER A 60 14.60 -12.05 -22.83
C SER A 60 14.38 -10.66 -23.43
N ASN A 61 14.00 -10.58 -24.71
CA ASN A 61 13.76 -9.32 -25.42
C ASN A 61 12.29 -8.86 -25.37
N GLN A 62 11.41 -9.61 -24.69
CA GLN A 62 10.00 -9.27 -24.55
C GLN A 62 9.68 -8.84 -23.11
N PRO A 63 8.62 -8.03 -22.89
CA PRO A 63 8.13 -7.72 -21.55
C PRO A 63 7.91 -8.98 -20.71
N TRP A 64 8.02 -8.83 -19.39
CA TRP A 64 7.75 -9.95 -18.48
C TRP A 64 6.34 -10.49 -18.69
N PRO A 65 6.15 -11.82 -18.87
CA PRO A 65 4.84 -12.39 -19.10
C PRO A 65 3.93 -12.17 -17.88
N MET A 66 2.76 -11.58 -18.13
CA MET A 66 1.72 -11.39 -17.12
C MET A 66 0.50 -12.26 -17.45
N ALA A 67 0.00 -12.98 -16.47
CA ALA A 67 -1.22 -13.76 -16.57
C ALA A 67 -2.40 -12.96 -15.97
N GLY A 68 -3.51 -12.90 -16.69
CA GLY A 68 -4.73 -12.28 -16.19
C GLY A 68 -5.35 -13.10 -15.06
N ALA A 69 -5.69 -12.42 -13.97
CA ALA A 69 -6.44 -12.94 -12.83
C ALA A 69 -7.83 -12.31 -12.84
N ASN A 70 -8.79 -13.00 -13.47
CA ASN A 70 -10.19 -12.59 -13.56
C ASN A 70 -10.92 -12.90 -12.26
N ASP A 71 -12.09 -12.29 -12.07
CA ASP A 71 -12.93 -12.46 -10.88
C ASP A 71 -12.14 -12.37 -9.58
N TYR A 72 -11.17 -11.45 -9.56
CA TYR A 72 -10.27 -11.31 -8.44
C TYR A 72 -11.03 -10.71 -7.27
N VAL A 73 -11.02 -11.41 -6.15
CA VAL A 73 -11.56 -10.95 -4.87
C VAL A 73 -10.43 -10.94 -3.87
N ARG A 74 -10.24 -9.84 -3.13
CA ARG A 74 -9.40 -9.84 -1.93
C ARG A 74 -10.14 -9.25 -0.74
N ALA A 75 -10.03 -9.93 0.39
CA ALA A 75 -10.38 -9.44 1.71
C ALA A 75 -9.11 -9.32 2.55
N ILE A 76 -8.98 -8.22 3.29
CA ILE A 76 -7.89 -7.99 4.25
C ILE A 76 -8.51 -7.64 5.58
N ASP A 77 -8.08 -8.35 6.63
CA ASP A 77 -8.33 -7.97 8.03
C ASP A 77 -7.11 -7.17 8.50
N PHE A 78 -7.35 -6.05 9.17
CA PHE A 78 -6.32 -5.20 9.74
C PHE A 78 -6.22 -5.34 11.26
N THR A 79 -7.18 -6.01 11.92
CA THR A 79 -7.12 -6.33 13.35
C THR A 79 -6.15 -7.47 13.63
N GLN A 80 -5.93 -8.30 12.61
CA GLN A 80 -4.91 -9.35 12.56
C GLN A 80 -4.25 -9.25 11.19
N PRO A 81 -2.94 -9.47 11.01
CA PRO A 81 -2.28 -9.38 9.70
C PRO A 81 -2.69 -10.57 8.81
N ALA A 82 -3.93 -10.57 8.34
CA ALA A 82 -4.55 -11.65 7.60
C ALA A 82 -5.19 -11.14 6.29
N SER A 83 -5.10 -11.97 5.25
CA SER A 83 -5.66 -11.65 3.95
C SER A 83 -6.04 -12.92 3.22
N ARG A 84 -7.12 -12.84 2.43
CA ARG A 84 -7.55 -13.90 1.53
C ARG A 84 -7.80 -13.31 0.15
N ALA A 85 -7.20 -13.92 -0.87
CA ALA A 85 -7.49 -13.61 -2.26
C ALA A 85 -7.91 -14.86 -3.04
N THR A 86 -8.82 -14.68 -3.99
CA THR A 86 -9.23 -15.71 -4.96
C THR A 86 -9.36 -15.10 -6.34
N TRP A 87 -9.11 -15.89 -7.38
CA TRP A 87 -9.19 -15.43 -8.77
C TRP A 87 -9.34 -16.60 -9.74
N MET A 88 -9.55 -16.28 -11.00
CA MET A 88 -9.68 -17.21 -12.12
C MET A 88 -8.67 -16.89 -13.21
N ASN A 89 -7.84 -17.86 -13.59
CA ASN A 89 -6.87 -17.73 -14.67
C ASN A 89 -7.35 -18.50 -15.90
N TYR A 90 -7.24 -17.91 -17.09
CA TYR A 90 -7.33 -18.68 -18.34
C TYR A 90 -5.96 -19.31 -18.62
N ALA A 91 -5.88 -20.63 -18.55
CA ALA A 91 -4.66 -21.37 -18.87
C ALA A 91 -4.89 -22.21 -20.13
N VAL A 92 -4.00 -22.09 -21.12
CA VAL A 92 -3.94 -23.01 -22.26
C VAL A 92 -3.10 -24.22 -21.81
N PRO A 93 -3.62 -25.46 -21.87
CA PRO A 93 -2.84 -26.64 -21.54
C PRO A 93 -1.56 -26.73 -22.39
N VAL A 94 -0.44 -27.13 -21.77
CA VAL A 94 0.85 -27.31 -22.46
C VAL A 94 0.79 -28.35 -23.59
N THR A 95 -0.21 -29.23 -23.55
CA THR A 95 -0.49 -30.26 -24.58
C THR A 95 -1.29 -29.72 -25.77
N GLY A 96 -1.64 -28.44 -25.78
CA GLY A 96 -2.62 -27.87 -26.71
C GLY A 96 -4.06 -28.16 -26.27
N GLY A 97 -4.98 -27.27 -26.62
CA GLY A 97 -6.40 -27.37 -26.25
C GLY A 97 -7.05 -26.01 -26.04
N VAL A 98 -8.36 -26.02 -25.76
CA VAL A 98 -9.11 -24.82 -25.40
C VAL A 98 -8.63 -24.31 -24.05
N ALA A 99 -8.45 -23.00 -23.90
CA ALA A 99 -8.13 -22.41 -22.61
C ALA A 99 -9.23 -22.73 -21.59
N THR A 100 -8.85 -23.23 -20.41
CA THR A 100 -9.78 -23.50 -19.32
C THR A 100 -9.58 -22.52 -18.19
N LEU A 101 -10.70 -22.15 -17.54
CA LEU A 101 -10.68 -21.36 -16.32
C LEU A 101 -10.19 -22.23 -15.16
N THR A 102 -9.10 -21.82 -14.53
CA THR A 102 -8.52 -22.49 -13.36
C THR A 102 -8.57 -21.56 -12.15
N PRO A 103 -9.15 -21.99 -11.02
CA PRO A 103 -9.20 -21.19 -9.81
C PRO A 103 -7.84 -21.09 -9.13
N GLY A 104 -7.50 -19.91 -8.64
CA GLY A 104 -6.36 -19.66 -7.77
C GLY A 104 -6.78 -19.05 -6.44
N GLN A 105 -5.96 -19.26 -5.41
CA GLN A 105 -6.17 -18.65 -4.10
C GLN A 105 -4.85 -18.33 -3.39
N GLN A 106 -4.88 -17.32 -2.54
CA GLN A 106 -3.82 -16.98 -1.59
C GLN A 106 -4.46 -16.76 -0.22
N VAL A 107 -3.92 -17.41 0.80
CA VAL A 107 -4.34 -17.25 2.19
C VAL A 107 -3.14 -16.87 3.04
N ILE A 108 -3.20 -15.69 3.65
CA ILE A 108 -2.23 -15.18 4.62
C ILE A 108 -2.93 -15.23 5.97
N THR A 109 -2.44 -16.09 6.86
CA THR A 109 -2.97 -16.21 8.22
C THR A 109 -2.17 -15.32 9.18
N PRO A 110 -2.73 -14.95 10.34
CA PRO A 110 -2.01 -14.17 11.35
C PRO A 110 -0.72 -14.82 11.85
N GLN A 111 -0.60 -16.15 11.74
CA GLN A 111 0.58 -16.91 12.15
C GLN A 111 1.72 -16.82 11.10
N ASN A 112 1.40 -16.42 9.87
CA ASN A 112 2.39 -16.26 8.81
C ASN A 112 3.05 -14.87 8.91
N MET A 113 4.17 -14.84 9.64
CA MET A 113 4.94 -13.62 9.88
C MET A 113 6.03 -13.36 8.83
N ALA A 114 6.09 -14.15 7.75
CA ALA A 114 7.06 -13.93 6.69
C ALA A 114 6.75 -12.61 5.97
N TRP A 115 7.72 -11.68 5.94
CA TRP A 115 7.55 -10.35 5.35
C TRP A 115 6.94 -10.38 3.94
N ALA A 116 7.45 -11.27 3.08
CA ALA A 116 6.96 -11.42 1.70
C ALA A 116 5.46 -11.77 1.64
N GLN A 117 4.95 -12.52 2.63
CA GLN A 117 3.54 -12.91 2.69
C GLN A 117 2.66 -11.79 3.24
N GLN A 118 3.19 -10.96 4.14
CA GLN A 118 2.46 -9.82 4.68
C GLN A 118 2.53 -8.57 3.80
N LEU A 119 3.42 -8.54 2.81
CA LEU A 119 3.64 -7.40 1.93
C LEU A 119 2.32 -6.89 1.33
N GLU A 120 1.48 -7.79 0.81
CA GLU A 120 0.17 -7.47 0.22
C GLU A 120 -0.80 -6.75 1.17
N ILE A 121 -0.61 -6.89 2.47
CA ILE A 121 -1.38 -6.17 3.50
C ILE A 121 -0.81 -4.76 3.64
N TRP A 122 0.50 -4.67 3.87
CA TRP A 122 1.20 -3.45 4.25
C TRP A 122 1.42 -2.46 3.10
N ILE A 123 1.40 -2.91 1.84
CA ILE A 123 1.49 -2.03 0.66
C ILE A 123 0.17 -1.33 0.31
N THR A 124 -0.96 -1.78 0.88
CA THR A 124 -2.21 -1.06 0.70
C THR A 124 -2.15 0.29 1.41
N PRO A 125 -2.84 1.36 0.93
CA PRO A 125 -2.84 2.65 1.60
C PRO A 125 -3.25 2.56 3.08
N TRP A 126 -4.25 1.74 3.39
CA TRP A 126 -4.75 1.54 4.76
C TRP A 126 -3.78 0.73 5.61
N GLY A 127 -3.24 -0.37 5.08
CA GLY A 127 -2.23 -1.19 5.78
C GLY A 127 -0.98 -0.39 6.08
N PHE A 128 -0.48 0.38 5.10
CA PHE A 128 0.67 1.26 5.26
C PHE A 128 0.48 2.24 6.42
N LEU A 129 -0.65 2.96 6.45
CA LEU A 129 -0.93 3.96 7.49
C LEU A 129 -1.07 3.33 8.88
N LYS A 130 -1.73 2.18 8.99
CA LYS A 130 -1.81 1.41 10.25
C LYS A 130 -0.44 0.93 10.71
N GLY A 131 0.37 0.40 9.79
CA GLY A 131 1.73 -0.03 10.07
C GLY A 131 2.63 1.11 10.54
N ALA A 132 2.56 2.26 9.85
CA ALA A 132 3.32 3.46 10.21
C ALA A 132 2.95 3.98 11.61
N ALA A 133 1.66 4.03 11.93
CA ALA A 133 1.16 4.42 13.25
C ALA A 133 1.60 3.47 14.36
N ALA A 134 1.64 2.16 14.09
CA ALA A 134 2.02 1.14 15.07
C ALA A 134 3.53 1.06 15.34
N ASN A 135 4.38 1.54 14.42
CA ASN A 135 5.83 1.30 14.46
C ASN A 135 6.69 2.57 14.63
N ASN A 136 6.14 3.65 15.20
CA ASN A 136 6.87 4.91 15.46
C ASN A 136 7.58 5.47 14.21
N ALA A 137 6.90 5.45 13.06
CA ALA A 137 7.48 5.98 11.82
C ALA A 137 7.94 7.44 11.99
N THR A 138 9.06 7.77 11.35
CA THR A 138 9.67 9.12 11.38
C THR A 138 9.48 9.82 10.04
N VAL A 139 9.69 11.13 10.00
CA VAL A 139 9.57 11.94 8.78
C VAL A 139 10.86 12.72 8.55
N GLN A 140 11.26 12.81 7.29
CA GLN A 140 12.38 13.63 6.85
C GLN A 140 11.96 14.48 5.67
N VAL A 141 12.38 15.74 5.66
CA VAL A 141 12.13 16.66 4.55
C VAL A 141 13.14 16.36 3.44
N GLN A 142 12.68 15.72 2.37
CA GLN A 142 13.48 15.54 1.16
C GLN A 142 13.32 16.79 0.27
N ARG A 143 14.40 17.56 0.10
CA ARG A 143 14.43 18.60 -0.94
C ARG A 143 14.86 17.94 -2.23
N THR A 144 13.97 17.88 -3.22
CA THR A 144 14.36 17.48 -4.58
C THR A 144 15.39 18.47 -5.13
N PRO A 145 16.43 17.99 -5.83
CA PRO A 145 17.44 18.84 -6.45
C PRO A 145 16.86 19.73 -7.55
#